data_AF-A0A1Z5JU90-F1
#
_entry.id   AF-A0A1Z5JU90-F1
#
_cell.length_a   1.000
_cell.length_b   1.000
_cell.length_c   1.000
_cell.angle_alpha   90.00
_cell.angle_beta   90.00
_cell.angle_gamma   90.00
#
_symmetry.space_group_name_H-M   'P 1'
#
loop_
_entity.id
_entity.type
_entity.pdbx_description
1 polymer ?
#
loop_
_entity_poly.entity_id
_entity_poly.type
_entity_poly.pdbx_seq_one_letter_code
_entity_poly.pdbx_strand_id
1 'polypeptide(L)'
;MFRNTISVFFLSFLISVVATMAYDHDDYDVCFDWKSYAQEFKKAYAKWKAPSCYSFTFHDWAVEYGEGIKRVIKNGEALRKKPYRALQTIDDFYKLIKKECFQDCPHHGASFCDIEYTKDRKSGLVYPSRVFIRRDPDNSDDYDSYFIEDLCINKCDK
;
A
#
# COMPACT_ATOMS: atom_id res chain seq x y z
N MET A 1 -32.17 70.55 35.27
CA MET A 1 -32.33 69.59 36.37
C MET A 1 -32.19 68.19 35.79
N PHE A 2 -31.18 67.42 36.24
CA PHE A 2 -31.01 65.94 36.20
C PHE A 2 -31.19 65.21 34.84
N ARG A 3 -30.36 64.26 34.39
CA ARG A 3 -29.26 63.47 34.97
C ARG A 3 -28.59 62.65 33.84
N ASN A 4 -27.27 62.48 33.91
CA ASN A 4 -26.50 61.41 33.26
C ASN A 4 -27.10 60.02 33.51
N THR A 5 -26.86 59.06 32.60
CA THR A 5 -25.97 57.90 32.84
C THR A 5 -25.82 57.03 31.58
N ILE A 6 -24.59 56.94 31.08
CA ILE A 6 -24.06 55.78 30.36
C ILE A 6 -23.97 54.64 31.38
N SER A 7 -24.48 53.45 31.05
CA SER A 7 -24.19 52.21 31.79
C SER A 7 -23.79 51.14 30.80
N VAL A 8 -22.47 51.06 30.57
CA VAL A 8 -21.82 49.85 30.09
C VAL A 8 -21.74 48.91 31.30
N PHE A 9 -21.93 47.61 31.06
CA PHE A 9 -21.45 46.45 31.82
C PHE A 9 -22.53 45.44 32.21
N PHE A 10 -22.45 44.32 31.50
CA PHE A 10 -22.47 42.95 32.05
C PHE A 10 -23.81 42.29 32.37
N LEU A 11 -23.78 40.98 32.14
CA LEU A 11 -24.76 39.94 32.43
C LEU A 11 -25.86 39.81 31.36
N SER A 12 -26.07 38.67 30.71
CA SER A 12 -25.49 37.34 30.87
C SER A 12 -26.27 36.39 29.94
N PHE A 13 -25.59 35.37 29.40
CA PHE A 13 -26.09 33.99 29.27
C PHE A 13 -27.36 33.78 28.39
N LEU A 14 -27.38 33.05 27.29
CA LEU A 14 -26.70 31.80 26.94
C LEU A 14 -26.79 31.65 25.42
N ILE A 15 -25.65 31.66 24.73
CA ILE A 15 -25.57 31.01 23.43
C ILE A 15 -25.26 29.55 23.77
N SER A 16 -26.29 28.71 23.80
CA SER A 16 -26.14 27.27 23.92
C SER A 16 -25.46 26.74 22.66
N VAL A 17 -24.13 26.78 22.66
CA VAL A 17 -23.33 25.97 21.72
C VAL A 17 -23.55 24.53 22.16
N VAL A 18 -24.48 23.85 21.49
CA VAL A 18 -24.55 22.39 21.52
C VAL A 18 -23.29 21.93 20.80
N ALA A 19 -22.23 21.68 21.57
CA ALA A 19 -21.11 20.89 21.08
C ALA A 19 -21.68 19.50 20.82
N THR A 20 -22.01 19.21 19.57
CA THR A 20 -22.00 17.84 19.09
C THR A 20 -20.57 17.37 19.30
N MET A 21 -20.36 16.59 20.35
CA MET A 21 -19.19 15.74 20.49
C MET A 21 -19.30 14.81 19.28
N ALA A 22 -18.66 15.17 18.17
CA ALA A 22 -18.32 14.19 17.17
C ALA A 22 -17.51 13.17 17.96
N TYR A 23 -18.03 11.95 18.06
CA TYR A 23 -17.26 10.84 18.57
C TYR A 23 -15.93 10.88 17.83
N ASP A 24 -14.83 11.08 18.55
CA ASP A 24 -13.49 10.81 18.05
C ASP A 24 -13.56 9.37 17.55
N HIS A 25 -13.71 9.22 16.24
CA HIS A 25 -13.29 8.03 15.57
C HIS A 25 -11.79 8.05 15.80
N ASP A 26 -11.22 7.03 16.46
CA ASP A 26 -9.78 6.91 16.58
C ASP A 26 -9.19 7.21 15.20
N ASP A 27 -8.52 8.35 15.06
CA ASP A 27 -7.87 8.76 13.81
C ASP A 27 -6.70 7.79 13.64
N TYR A 28 -7.01 6.63 13.05
CA TYR A 28 -6.02 5.60 12.79
C TYR A 28 -4.93 6.22 11.92
N ASP A 29 -3.67 6.04 12.32
CA ASP A 29 -2.51 6.41 11.54
C ASP A 29 -2.43 5.51 10.29
N VAL A 30 -3.24 5.84 9.28
CA VAL A 30 -3.06 5.35 7.92
C VAL A 30 -1.79 5.97 7.35
N CYS A 31 -1.18 5.31 6.36
CA CYS A 31 -0.02 5.85 5.67
C CYS A 31 1.22 6.01 6.55
N PHE A 32 1.45 5.12 7.52
CA PHE A 32 2.70 5.12 8.28
C PHE A 32 3.90 5.11 7.32
N ASP A 33 4.87 6.01 7.50
CA ASP A 33 6.09 6.11 6.70
C ASP A 33 5.95 6.14 5.15
N TRP A 34 4.78 6.54 4.64
CA TRP A 34 4.47 6.51 3.19
C TRP A 34 5.52 7.23 2.31
N LYS A 35 6.14 8.30 2.81
CA LYS A 35 7.20 9.04 2.08
C LYS A 35 8.44 8.20 1.84
N SER A 36 8.84 7.41 2.84
CA SER A 36 9.97 6.49 2.76
C SER A 36 9.66 5.39 1.74
N TYR A 37 8.47 4.78 1.80
CA TYR A 37 8.03 3.78 0.83
C TYR A 37 7.98 4.33 -0.59
N ALA A 38 7.46 5.54 -0.80
CA ALA A 38 7.43 6.19 -2.10
C ALA A 38 8.85 6.41 -2.68
N GLN A 39 9.81 6.78 -1.83
CA GLN A 39 11.20 6.96 -2.24
C GLN A 39 11.86 5.64 -2.65
N GLU A 40 11.69 4.59 -1.86
CA GLU A 40 12.24 3.27 -2.14
C GLU A 40 11.60 2.65 -3.39
N PHE A 41 10.28 2.74 -3.49
CA PHE A 41 9.52 2.36 -4.68
C PHE A 41 10.08 3.03 -5.93
N LYS A 42 10.27 4.35 -5.91
CA LYS A 42 10.78 5.09 -7.08
C LYS A 42 12.16 4.60 -7.50
N LYS A 43 13.06 4.32 -6.54
CA LYS A 43 14.40 3.79 -6.81
C LYS A 43 14.37 2.38 -7.39
N ALA A 44 13.49 1.52 -6.87
CA ALA A 44 13.34 0.15 -7.32
C ALA A 44 12.68 0.08 -8.70
N TYR A 45 11.53 0.74 -8.88
CA TYR A 45 10.77 0.74 -10.12
C TYR A 45 11.56 1.34 -11.29
N ALA A 46 12.41 2.35 -11.05
CA ALA A 46 13.31 2.87 -12.08
C ALA A 46 14.32 1.84 -12.61
N LYS A 47 14.61 0.78 -11.85
CA LYS A 47 15.47 -0.34 -12.22
C LYS A 47 14.69 -1.56 -12.70
N TRP A 48 13.35 -1.49 -12.69
CA TRP A 48 12.49 -2.50 -13.27
C TRP A 48 12.14 -2.11 -14.70
N LYS A 49 12.48 -2.99 -15.64
CA LYS A 49 11.99 -2.94 -17.01
C LYS A 49 11.57 -4.35 -17.37
N ALA A 50 10.27 -4.60 -17.41
CA ALA A 50 9.71 -5.91 -17.71
C ALA A 50 10.37 -6.50 -18.97
N PRO A 51 11.08 -7.63 -18.86
CA PRO A 51 11.60 -8.33 -20.03
C PRO A 51 10.46 -8.82 -20.91
N SER A 52 10.74 -9.01 -22.21
CA SER A 52 9.78 -9.66 -23.12
C SER A 52 9.46 -11.10 -22.70
N CYS A 53 10.31 -11.72 -21.89
CA CYS A 53 10.14 -13.09 -21.45
C CYS A 53 10.76 -13.33 -20.08
N TYR A 54 9.97 -13.74 -19.09
CA TYR A 54 10.45 -14.11 -17.76
C TYR A 54 9.47 -15.03 -17.01
N SER A 55 9.93 -15.67 -15.95
CA SER A 55 9.09 -16.42 -15.02
C SER A 55 9.44 -16.09 -13.59
N PHE A 56 8.47 -16.26 -12.68
CA PHE A 56 8.69 -16.13 -11.24
C PHE A 56 7.68 -17.03 -10.49
N THR A 57 7.95 -17.30 -9.23
CA THR A 57 7.01 -17.94 -8.31
C THR A 57 6.68 -16.94 -7.22
N PHE A 58 5.41 -16.88 -6.80
CA PHE A 58 5.07 -16.14 -5.60
C PHE A 58 4.20 -16.97 -4.66
N HIS A 59 4.32 -16.71 -3.38
CA HIS A 59 3.54 -17.34 -2.32
C HIS A 59 2.66 -16.29 -1.68
N ASP A 60 1.42 -16.65 -1.37
CA ASP A 60 0.57 -15.84 -0.49
C ASP A 60 0.65 -16.43 0.93
N TRP A 61 1.37 -15.75 1.79
CA TRP A 61 1.58 -16.14 3.18
C TRP A 61 0.40 -15.78 4.10
N ALA A 62 -0.60 -15.05 3.60
CA ALA A 62 -1.87 -14.92 4.33
C ALA A 62 -2.73 -16.20 4.23
N VAL A 63 -2.37 -17.14 3.33
CA VAL A 63 -3.03 -18.44 3.21
C VAL A 63 -2.14 -19.52 3.80
N GLU A 64 -2.53 -20.03 4.97
CA GLU A 64 -1.92 -21.21 5.59
C GLU A 64 -1.93 -22.34 4.54
N TYR A 65 -0.76 -22.87 4.16
CA TYR A 65 -0.57 -23.92 3.13
C TYR A 65 -0.68 -23.52 1.64
N GLY A 66 -0.53 -22.24 1.29
CA GLY A 66 -0.50 -21.82 -0.13
C GLY A 66 0.64 -22.46 -0.94
N GLU A 67 0.32 -23.25 -1.97
CA GLU A 67 1.31 -23.69 -2.97
C GLU A 67 1.87 -22.48 -3.74
N GLY A 68 3.17 -22.54 -4.06
CA GLY A 68 3.82 -21.53 -4.89
C GLY A 68 3.13 -21.31 -6.24
N ILE A 69 2.73 -20.07 -6.48
CA ILE A 69 2.02 -19.67 -7.68
C ILE A 69 3.04 -19.28 -8.75
N LYS A 70 3.35 -20.23 -9.63
CA LYS A 70 4.24 -19.99 -10.77
C LYS A 70 3.56 -19.15 -11.86
N ARG A 71 4.32 -18.18 -12.39
CA ARG A 71 3.97 -17.33 -13.52
C ARG A 71 5.03 -17.41 -14.60
N VAL A 72 4.59 -17.46 -15.85
CA VAL A 72 5.45 -17.33 -17.04
C VAL A 72 4.87 -16.21 -17.88
N ILE A 73 5.66 -15.19 -18.15
CA ILE A 73 5.24 -13.94 -18.77
C ILE A 73 5.92 -13.83 -20.12
N LYS A 74 5.11 -13.63 -21.17
CA LYS A 74 5.56 -13.39 -22.52
C LYS A 74 4.92 -12.11 -23.04
N ASN A 75 5.75 -11.16 -23.47
CA ASN A 75 5.35 -9.85 -23.99
C ASN A 75 4.37 -9.11 -23.06
N GLY A 76 4.63 -9.16 -21.76
CA GLY A 76 3.81 -8.49 -20.74
C GLY A 76 2.57 -9.28 -20.29
N GLU A 77 2.30 -10.44 -20.86
CA GLU A 77 1.13 -11.25 -20.51
C GLU A 77 1.51 -12.58 -19.86
N ALA A 78 0.79 -12.97 -18.81
CA ALA A 78 0.93 -14.29 -18.22
C ALA A 78 0.35 -15.37 -19.15
N LEU A 79 1.17 -16.36 -19.51
CA LEU A 79 0.77 -17.49 -20.37
C LEU A 79 -0.34 -18.35 -19.74
N ARG A 80 -0.36 -18.43 -18.41
CA ARG A 80 -1.41 -19.11 -17.64
C ARG A 80 -2.02 -18.14 -16.65
N LYS A 81 -3.23 -17.68 -16.95
CA LYS A 81 -4.03 -16.87 -16.04
C LYS A 81 -4.69 -17.80 -15.02
N LYS A 82 -4.00 -18.07 -13.90
CA LYS A 82 -4.74 -18.54 -12.70
C LYS A 82 -5.45 -17.32 -12.10
N PRO A 83 -6.70 -17.45 -11.63
CA PRO A 83 -7.51 -16.32 -11.16
C PRO A 83 -7.06 -15.71 -9.82
N TYR A 84 -5.79 -15.89 -9.40
CA TYR A 84 -5.36 -15.44 -8.09
C TYR A 84 -5.23 -13.91 -8.02
N ARG A 85 -6.22 -13.27 -7.37
CA ARG A 85 -6.24 -11.85 -6.92
C ARG A 85 -5.73 -10.81 -7.94
N ALA A 86 -5.89 -11.08 -9.24
CA ALA A 86 -5.36 -10.28 -10.35
C ALA A 86 -3.82 -10.12 -10.40
N LEU A 87 -3.04 -10.87 -9.62
CA LEU A 87 -1.57 -10.83 -9.64
C LEU A 87 -1.02 -11.74 -10.73
N GLN A 88 -0.67 -11.15 -11.87
CA GLN A 88 -0.20 -11.86 -13.06
C GLN A 88 1.27 -11.58 -13.37
N THR A 89 1.70 -10.34 -13.22
CA THR A 89 3.04 -9.85 -13.56
C THR A 89 3.72 -9.19 -12.37
N ILE A 90 5.03 -8.96 -12.43
CA ILE A 90 5.74 -8.15 -11.41
C ILE A 90 5.22 -6.70 -11.39
N ASP A 91 4.78 -6.17 -12.53
CA ASP A 91 4.14 -4.85 -12.60
C ASP A 91 2.85 -4.78 -11.78
N ASP A 92 2.13 -5.89 -11.62
CA ASP A 92 0.92 -5.91 -10.80
C ASP A 92 1.24 -5.79 -9.30
N PHE A 93 2.37 -6.34 -8.85
CA PHE A 93 2.87 -6.09 -7.49
C PHE A 93 3.28 -4.64 -7.30
N TYR A 94 3.98 -4.04 -8.28
CA TYR A 94 4.29 -2.61 -8.23
C TYR A 94 3.03 -1.74 -8.19
N LYS A 95 1.99 -2.07 -8.98
CA LYS A 95 0.71 -1.35 -8.91
C LYS A 95 0.04 -1.49 -7.55
N LEU A 96 0.04 -2.70 -6.97
CA LEU A 96 -0.50 -2.96 -5.64
C LEU A 96 0.23 -2.12 -4.58
N ILE A 97 1.55 -2.18 -4.54
CA ILE A 97 2.38 -1.41 -3.60
C ILE A 97 2.10 0.08 -3.74
N LYS A 98 2.08 0.61 -4.98
CA LYS A 98 1.81 2.03 -5.21
C LYS A 98 0.45 2.43 -4.67
N LYS A 99 -0.60 1.69 -5.05
CA LYS A 99 -1.98 1.98 -4.71
C LYS A 99 -2.18 1.97 -3.20
N GLU A 100 -1.73 0.92 -2.53
CA GLU A 100 -2.05 0.70 -1.12
C GLU A 100 -1.09 1.45 -0.19
N CYS A 101 0.19 1.63 -0.54
CA CYS A 101 1.18 2.13 0.42
C CYS A 101 1.44 3.64 0.39
N PHE A 102 1.16 4.36 -0.71
CA PHE A 102 1.52 5.78 -0.77
C PHE A 102 0.78 6.67 -1.78
N GLN A 103 -0.03 6.13 -2.72
CA GLN A 103 -0.60 6.96 -3.79
C GLN A 103 -1.53 8.06 -3.28
N ASP A 104 -2.42 7.73 -2.33
CA ASP A 104 -3.47 8.63 -1.85
C ASP A 104 -3.21 9.09 -0.39
N CYS A 105 -1.97 8.89 0.07
CA CYS A 105 -1.51 9.32 1.39
C CYS A 105 -1.33 10.84 1.47
N PRO A 106 -1.52 11.46 2.66
CA PRO A 106 -1.73 10.82 3.97
C PRO A 106 -3.18 10.48 4.31
N HIS A 107 -4.13 10.72 3.40
CA HIS A 107 -5.56 10.61 3.72
C HIS A 107 -6.10 9.18 3.56
N HIS A 108 -5.57 8.43 2.60
CA HIS A 108 -6.01 7.07 2.31
C HIS A 108 -4.82 6.18 1.97
N GLY A 109 -4.77 5.00 2.58
CA GLY A 109 -3.74 4.00 2.35
C GLY A 109 -3.78 2.92 3.42
N ALA A 110 -2.87 1.96 3.28
CA ALA A 110 -2.61 0.96 4.29
C ALA A 110 -2.08 1.61 5.57
N SER A 111 -2.42 1.05 6.73
CA SER A 111 -1.83 1.46 8.01
C SER A 111 -0.33 1.20 8.05
N PHE A 112 0.12 0.10 7.45
CA PHE A 112 1.53 -0.24 7.41
C PHE A 112 1.88 -1.03 6.14
N CYS A 113 3.06 -0.75 5.57
CA CYS A 113 3.65 -1.54 4.50
C CYS A 113 5.07 -1.96 4.85
N ASP A 114 5.47 -3.16 4.47
CA ASP A 114 6.88 -3.58 4.53
C ASP A 114 7.24 -4.28 3.21
N ILE A 115 8.08 -3.60 2.43
CA ILE A 115 8.42 -4.01 1.07
C ILE A 115 9.92 -4.24 0.98
N GLU A 116 10.30 -5.48 0.71
CA GLU A 116 11.68 -5.82 0.41
C GLU A 116 11.89 -5.83 -1.10
N TYR A 117 12.90 -5.11 -1.59
CA TYR A 117 13.29 -5.14 -3.00
C TYR A 117 14.59 -5.91 -3.19
N THR A 118 14.57 -6.89 -4.09
CA THR A 118 15.73 -7.69 -4.46
C THR A 118 16.23 -7.32 -5.84
N LYS A 119 17.56 -7.32 -6.02
CA LYS A 119 18.22 -7.19 -7.31
C LYS A 119 18.57 -8.58 -7.86
N ASP A 120 18.04 -8.94 -9.02
CA ASP A 120 18.49 -10.13 -9.73
C ASP A 120 19.97 -9.97 -10.13
N ARG A 121 20.80 -10.93 -9.76
CA ARG A 121 22.25 -10.86 -9.97
C ARG A 121 22.63 -10.90 -11.46
N LYS A 122 21.82 -11.57 -12.30
CA LYS A 122 22.15 -11.77 -13.71
C LYS A 122 21.74 -10.58 -14.58
N SER A 123 20.49 -10.13 -14.45
CA SER A 123 19.94 -9.04 -15.26
C SER A 123 20.14 -7.65 -14.64
N GLY A 124 20.41 -7.58 -13.33
CA GLY A 124 20.49 -6.33 -12.60
C GLY A 124 19.15 -5.65 -12.36
N LEU A 125 18.04 -6.27 -12.78
CA LEU A 125 16.68 -5.78 -12.52
C LEU A 125 16.37 -5.85 -11.04
N VAL A 126 15.58 -4.87 -10.57
CA VAL A 126 15.08 -4.84 -9.20
C VAL A 126 13.59 -5.13 -9.21
N TYR A 127 13.13 -5.98 -8.29
CA TYR A 127 11.73 -6.37 -8.15
C TYR A 127 11.38 -6.51 -6.66
N PRO A 128 10.10 -6.38 -6.26
CA PRO A 128 9.69 -6.70 -4.90
C PRO A 128 9.88 -8.19 -4.65
N SER A 129 10.66 -8.56 -3.62
CA SER A 129 10.80 -9.95 -3.15
C SER A 129 9.89 -10.27 -1.97
N ARG A 130 9.49 -9.25 -1.19
CA ARG A 130 8.51 -9.35 -0.12
C ARG A 130 7.55 -8.17 -0.21
N VAL A 131 6.26 -8.43 -0.06
CA VAL A 131 5.21 -7.41 -0.01
C VAL A 131 4.32 -7.74 1.17
N PHE A 132 4.43 -6.97 2.24
CA PHE A 132 3.51 -7.01 3.37
C PHE A 132 2.72 -5.70 3.41
N ILE A 133 1.39 -5.79 3.45
CA ILE A 133 0.49 -4.63 3.47
C ILE A 133 -0.58 -4.93 4.51
N ARG A 134 -0.63 -4.16 5.58
CA ARG A 134 -1.70 -4.22 6.61
C ARG A 134 -2.57 -2.98 6.45
N ARG A 135 -3.86 -3.18 6.23
CA ARG A 135 -4.79 -2.06 5.99
C ARG A 135 -5.33 -1.50 7.29
N ASP A 136 -5.78 -2.39 8.17
CA ASP A 136 -6.34 -2.07 9.47
C ASP A 136 -5.32 -2.44 10.57
N PRO A 137 -4.89 -1.48 11.42
CA PRO A 137 -3.92 -1.75 12.47
C PRO A 137 -4.49 -2.65 13.60
N ASP A 138 -5.80 -2.69 13.79
CA ASP A 138 -6.49 -3.43 14.85
C ASP A 138 -6.96 -4.81 14.39
N ASN A 139 -7.07 -5.03 13.08
CA ASN A 139 -7.39 -6.32 12.51
C ASN A 139 -6.13 -7.04 12.01
N SER A 140 -5.58 -7.93 12.84
CA SER A 140 -4.39 -8.73 12.50
C SER A 140 -4.55 -9.62 11.28
N ASP A 141 -5.79 -9.88 10.84
CA ASP A 141 -6.10 -10.74 9.71
C ASP A 141 -6.34 -9.94 8.41
N ASP A 142 -6.42 -8.61 8.47
CA ASP A 142 -6.52 -7.74 7.29
C ASP A 142 -5.14 -7.32 6.77
N TYR A 143 -4.45 -8.30 6.22
CA TYR A 143 -3.18 -8.10 5.55
C TYR A 143 -3.06 -8.89 4.25
N ASP A 144 -2.24 -8.37 3.36
CA ASP A 144 -1.67 -9.09 2.25
C ASP A 144 -0.20 -9.38 2.54
N SER A 145 0.24 -10.62 2.31
CA SER A 145 1.64 -11.01 2.48
C SER A 145 2.08 -11.87 1.31
N TYR A 146 2.95 -11.33 0.46
CA TYR A 146 3.49 -12.02 -0.70
C TYR A 146 5.00 -12.18 -0.61
N PHE A 147 5.49 -13.37 -0.94
CA PHE A 147 6.91 -13.63 -1.12
C PHE A 147 7.17 -14.05 -2.57
N ILE A 148 8.07 -13.36 -3.27
CA ILE A 148 8.38 -13.55 -4.68
C ILE A 148 9.79 -14.08 -4.84
N GLU A 149 9.92 -15.20 -5.53
CA GLU A 149 11.19 -15.92 -5.73
C GLU A 149 11.33 -16.46 -7.16
N ASP A 150 12.48 -17.10 -7.42
CA ASP A 150 12.79 -17.80 -8.68
C ASP A 150 12.64 -16.94 -9.95
N LEU A 151 12.89 -15.63 -9.86
CA LEU A 151 12.88 -14.76 -11.03
C LEU A 151 13.91 -15.25 -12.07
N CYS A 152 13.42 -15.68 -13.22
CA CYS A 152 14.23 -16.18 -14.32
C CYS A 152 13.91 -15.40 -15.60
N ILE A 153 14.91 -14.73 -16.16
CA ILE A 153 14.80 -13.98 -17.41
C ILE A 153 15.03 -14.91 -18.60
N ASN A 154 14.35 -14.67 -19.71
CA ASN A 154 14.44 -15.43 -20.97
C ASN A 154 13.97 -16.90 -20.88
N LYS A 155 13.04 -17.20 -19.96
CA LYS A 155 12.43 -18.53 -19.83
C LYS A 155 10.94 -18.48 -20.16
N CYS A 156 10.61 -18.69 -21.43
CA CYS A 156 9.22 -18.83 -21.91
C CYS A 156 9.02 -20.10 -22.74
N ASP A 157 9.98 -21.03 -22.67
CA ASP A 157 9.87 -22.31 -23.35
C ASP A 157 8.86 -23.19 -22.61
N LYS A 158 7.66 -23.22 -23.19
CA LYS A 158 6.49 -24.11 -22.96
C LYS A 158 5.71 -23.93 -21.66
#